data_AF-A0A9P8EYV7-F1
#
_entry.id   AF-A0A9P8EYV7-F1
#
_cell.length_a   1.000
_cell.length_b   1.000
_cell.length_c   1.000
_cell.angle_alpha   90.00
_cell.angle_beta   90.00
_cell.angle_gamma   90.00
#
_symmetry.space_group_name_H-M   'P 1'
#
loop_
_entity.id
_entity.type
_entity.pdbx_description
1 polymer ?
#
loop_
_entity_poly.entity_id
_entity_poly.type
_entity_poly.pdbx_seq_one_letter_code
_entity_poly.pdbx_strand_id
1 'polypeptide(L)'
;MDKGFKWLATGLPAWLPIPQIWRAKIARSRSLNAVLAFEEAMEKAANGEDPGQEWQYLENVGPVLTERLKLYRQLNFTMNERAALDLCLLWAMNANANMLVFWMLNHIYADKEILSSLREEIAPFVHVVQPKQLFNVPEPPRIDTFDHEALASKCPLLKSCYVESLR
;
A
#
# COMPACT_ATOMS: atom_id res chain seq x y z
N MET A 1 10.24 11.45 -4.33
CA MET A 1 10.40 10.71 -5.60
C MET A 1 9.30 11.14 -6.57
N ASP A 2 8.04 10.97 -6.18
CA ASP A 2 6.85 11.19 -7.00
C ASP A 2 6.78 12.53 -7.78
N LYS A 3 6.88 13.68 -7.09
CA LYS A 3 6.89 15.03 -7.72
C LYS A 3 7.96 15.21 -8.82
N GLY A 4 9.02 14.40 -8.81
CA GLY A 4 10.09 14.43 -9.78
C GLY A 4 10.13 13.21 -10.70
N PHE A 5 9.11 12.34 -10.69
CA PHE A 5 9.09 11.09 -11.44
C PHE A 5 9.32 11.31 -12.94
N LYS A 6 8.63 12.29 -13.55
CA LYS A 6 8.82 12.63 -14.96
C LYS A 6 10.29 12.91 -15.31
N TRP A 7 11.03 13.53 -14.40
CA TRP A 7 12.46 13.81 -14.58
C TRP A 7 13.32 12.56 -14.42
N LEU A 8 12.97 11.65 -13.50
CA LEU A 8 13.64 10.35 -13.38
C LEU A 8 13.47 9.52 -14.65
N ALA A 9 12.27 9.52 -15.23
CA ALA A 9 11.94 8.74 -16.44
C ALA A 9 12.75 9.18 -17.67
N THR A 10 13.21 10.44 -17.72
CA THR A 10 14.05 10.93 -18.84
C THR A 10 15.47 10.35 -18.86
N GLY A 11 15.93 9.72 -17.76
CA GLY A 11 17.32 9.24 -17.65
C GLY A 11 18.37 10.34 -17.60
N LEU A 12 17.97 11.61 -17.50
CA LEU A 12 18.90 12.73 -17.52
C LEU A 12 19.95 12.66 -16.39
N PRO A 13 21.19 13.08 -16.65
CA PRO A 13 22.26 13.02 -15.66
C PRO A 13 22.05 14.01 -14.52
N ALA A 14 22.61 13.69 -13.34
CA ALA A 14 22.42 14.48 -12.13
C ALA A 14 23.16 15.84 -12.14
N TRP A 15 24.15 16.01 -13.02
CA TRP A 15 24.94 17.24 -13.14
C TRP A 15 24.19 18.36 -13.87
N LEU A 16 23.06 18.07 -14.53
CA LEU A 16 22.25 19.12 -15.14
C LEU A 16 21.66 20.04 -14.06
N PRO A 17 21.62 21.37 -14.29
CA PRO A 17 21.16 22.35 -13.31
C PRO A 17 19.63 22.41 -13.19
N ILE A 18 18.98 21.24 -13.14
CA ILE A 18 17.53 21.10 -12.96
C ILE A 18 17.28 20.56 -11.55
N PRO A 19 16.84 21.40 -10.60
CA PRO A 19 16.76 21.01 -9.19
C PRO A 19 15.93 19.76 -8.92
N GLN A 20 14.93 19.52 -9.75
CA GLN A 20 14.01 18.40 -9.65
C GLN A 20 14.71 17.06 -9.93
N ILE A 21 15.74 17.01 -10.80
CA ILE A 21 16.48 15.78 -11.12
C ILE A 21 17.21 15.27 -9.88
N TRP A 22 18.08 16.09 -9.29
CA TRP A 22 18.90 15.63 -8.16
C TRP A 22 18.06 15.35 -6.92
N ARG A 23 17.03 16.18 -6.64
CA ARG A 23 16.07 15.92 -5.56
C ARG A 23 15.34 14.58 -5.75
N ALA A 24 14.92 14.28 -6.98
CA ALA A 24 14.25 13.03 -7.27
C ALA A 24 15.19 11.83 -7.14
N LYS A 25 16.45 11.95 -7.60
CA LYS A 25 17.48 10.90 -7.46
C LYS A 25 17.83 10.62 -6.01
N ILE A 26 18.02 11.65 -5.19
CA ILE A 26 18.25 11.49 -3.74
C ILE A 26 17.05 10.80 -3.10
N ALA A 27 15.83 11.24 -3.40
CA ALA A 27 14.64 10.62 -2.83
C ALA A 27 14.49 9.15 -3.28
N ARG A 28 14.74 8.83 -4.55
CA ARG A 28 14.73 7.44 -5.05
C ARG A 28 15.77 6.59 -4.34
N SER A 29 16.98 7.09 -4.15
CA SER A 29 18.05 6.36 -3.45
C SER A 29 17.68 6.07 -2.00
N ARG A 30 17.11 7.05 -1.28
CA ARG A 30 16.63 6.82 0.10
C ARG A 30 15.53 5.77 0.15
N SER A 31 14.53 5.86 -0.74
CA SER A 31 13.45 4.87 -0.79
C SER A 31 13.96 3.48 -1.16
N LEU A 32 14.88 3.39 -2.13
CA LEU A 32 15.48 2.10 -2.52
C LEU A 32 16.27 1.47 -1.38
N ASN A 33 17.07 2.25 -0.65
CA ASN A 33 17.83 1.75 0.50
C ASN A 33 16.91 1.25 1.63
N ALA A 34 15.78 1.92 1.87
CA ALA A 34 14.80 1.47 2.86
C ALA A 34 14.15 0.14 2.47
N VAL A 35 13.78 -0.01 1.19
CA VAL A 35 13.24 -1.28 0.67
C VAL A 35 14.31 -2.38 0.68
N LEU A 36 15.56 -2.05 0.37
CA LEU A 36 16.67 -3.00 0.43
C LEU A 36 16.84 -3.56 1.85
N ALA A 37 16.80 -2.71 2.88
CA ALA A 37 16.86 -3.14 4.27
C ALA A 37 15.69 -4.06 4.65
N PHE A 38 14.49 -3.78 4.13
CA PHE A 38 13.33 -4.66 4.30
C PHE A 38 13.53 -6.03 3.63
N GLU A 39 14.01 -6.07 2.38
CA GLU A 39 14.29 -7.32 1.66
C GLU A 39 15.36 -8.17 2.37
N GLU A 40 16.41 -7.52 2.90
CA GLU A 40 17.43 -8.19 3.73
C GLU A 40 16.83 -8.78 5.01
N ALA A 41 15.94 -8.05 5.69
CA ALA A 41 15.26 -8.52 6.89
C ALA A 41 14.34 -9.72 6.60
N MET A 42 13.59 -9.66 5.49
CA MET A 42 12.74 -10.76 5.01
C MET A 42 13.56 -12.01 4.67
N GLU A 43 14.71 -11.84 4.01
CA GLU A 43 15.62 -12.94 3.65
C GLU A 43 16.20 -13.61 4.91
N LYS A 44 16.65 -12.82 5.89
CA LYS A 44 17.13 -13.33 7.20
C LYS A 44 16.06 -14.12 7.93
N ALA A 45 14.87 -13.53 8.08
CA ALA A 45 13.75 -14.18 8.76
C ALA A 45 13.37 -15.51 8.07
N ALA A 46 13.37 -15.54 6.73
CA ALA A 46 13.09 -16.75 5.97
C ALA A 46 14.20 -17.82 6.05
N ASN A 47 15.40 -17.46 6.50
CA ASN A 47 16.50 -18.38 6.80
C ASN A 47 16.56 -18.80 8.28
N GLY A 48 15.64 -18.30 9.13
CA GLY A 48 15.66 -18.53 10.57
C GLY A 48 16.72 -17.70 11.32
N GLU A 49 17.23 -16.64 10.69
CA GLU A 49 18.17 -15.69 11.29
C GLU A 49 17.42 -14.52 11.94
N ASP A 50 18.08 -13.82 12.87
CA ASP A 50 17.53 -12.61 13.48
C ASP A 50 17.49 -11.44 12.46
N PRO A 51 16.30 -10.94 12.08
CA PRO A 51 16.17 -9.83 11.14
C PRO A 51 16.62 -8.49 11.76
N GLY A 52 16.77 -8.41 13.08
CA GLY A 52 17.17 -7.23 13.83
C GLY A 52 16.00 -6.53 14.54
N GLN A 53 16.35 -5.67 15.50
CA GLN A 53 15.38 -5.03 16.40
C GLN A 53 14.33 -4.17 15.67
N GLU A 54 14.66 -3.58 14.53
CA GLU A 54 13.72 -2.76 13.74
C GLU A 54 12.62 -3.59 13.06
N TRP A 55 12.77 -4.92 13.01
CA TRP A 55 11.95 -5.84 12.23
C TRP A 55 11.27 -6.92 13.09
N GLN A 56 10.95 -6.59 14.34
CA GLN A 56 10.34 -7.52 15.31
C GLN A 56 8.93 -8.00 14.94
N TYR A 57 8.28 -7.35 13.97
CA TYR A 57 6.90 -7.59 13.58
C TYR A 57 6.78 -8.09 12.14
N LEU A 58 7.81 -8.77 11.62
CA LEU A 58 7.77 -9.33 10.25
C LEU A 58 6.68 -10.39 10.08
N GLU A 59 6.20 -11.01 11.14
CA GLU A 59 5.05 -11.92 11.13
C GLU A 59 3.74 -11.23 10.70
N ASN A 60 3.66 -9.90 10.81
CA ASN A 60 2.52 -9.11 10.33
C ASN A 60 2.62 -8.78 8.83
N VAL A 61 3.70 -9.17 8.16
CA VAL A 61 3.84 -9.01 6.71
C VAL A 61 2.84 -9.94 6.01
N GLY A 62 2.01 -9.34 5.15
CA GLY A 62 0.97 -10.07 4.44
C GLY A 62 1.52 -11.15 3.48
N PRO A 63 0.71 -12.17 3.15
CA PRO A 63 1.15 -13.34 2.39
C PRO A 63 1.72 -13.01 1.01
N VAL A 64 1.24 -11.93 0.38
CA VAL A 64 1.71 -11.49 -0.95
C VAL A 64 3.23 -11.23 -0.96
N LEU A 65 3.77 -10.60 0.08
CA LEU A 65 5.21 -10.31 0.14
C LEU A 65 6.02 -11.58 0.41
N THR A 66 5.51 -12.47 1.26
CA THR A 66 6.12 -13.78 1.53
C THR A 66 6.17 -14.65 0.27
N GLU A 67 5.09 -14.68 -0.52
CA GLU A 67 5.07 -15.42 -1.80
C GLU A 67 6.02 -14.80 -2.84
N ARG A 68 6.15 -13.46 -2.87
CA ARG A 68 7.11 -12.80 -3.74
C ARG A 68 8.55 -13.13 -3.38
N LEU A 69 8.89 -13.21 -2.09
CA LEU A 69 10.21 -13.66 -1.64
C LEU A 69 10.53 -15.06 -2.19
N LYS A 70 9.58 -16.00 -2.12
CA LYS A 70 9.73 -17.35 -2.69
C LYS A 70 10.00 -17.30 -4.18
N LEU A 71 9.23 -16.50 -4.92
CA LEU A 71 9.40 -16.32 -6.36
C LEU A 71 10.78 -15.71 -6.69
N TYR A 72 11.22 -14.70 -5.94
CA TYR A 72 12.53 -14.06 -6.14
C TYR A 72 13.69 -15.00 -5.90
N ARG A 73 13.58 -15.91 -4.91
CA ARG A 73 14.55 -16.99 -4.70
C ARG A 73 14.55 -17.97 -5.87
N GLN A 74 13.39 -18.41 -6.33
CA GLN A 74 13.26 -19.33 -7.47
C GLN A 74 13.87 -18.75 -8.77
N LEU A 75 13.71 -17.44 -8.99
CA LEU A 75 14.22 -16.73 -10.16
C LEU A 75 15.65 -16.18 -9.99
N ASN A 76 16.30 -16.44 -8.85
CA ASN A 76 17.64 -15.94 -8.53
C ASN A 76 17.81 -14.42 -8.64
N PHE A 77 16.79 -13.65 -8.26
CA PHE A 77 16.91 -12.19 -8.23
C PHE A 77 17.86 -11.75 -7.13
N THR A 78 18.75 -10.83 -7.49
CA THR A 78 19.63 -10.12 -6.56
C THR A 78 18.82 -9.21 -5.64
N MET A 79 19.38 -8.88 -4.48
CA MET A 79 18.69 -8.00 -3.51
C MET A 79 18.33 -6.63 -4.11
N ASN A 80 19.18 -6.09 -4.98
CA ASN A 80 18.91 -4.82 -5.68
C ASN A 80 17.75 -4.94 -6.67
N GLU A 81 17.63 -6.04 -7.38
CA GLU A 81 16.51 -6.28 -8.31
C GLU A 81 15.20 -6.43 -7.55
N ARG A 82 15.19 -7.18 -6.45
CA ARG A 82 14.02 -7.32 -5.56
C ARG A 82 13.59 -5.95 -5.04
N ALA A 83 14.51 -5.20 -4.43
CA ALA A 83 14.21 -3.88 -3.88
C ALA A 83 13.71 -2.89 -4.95
N ALA A 84 14.22 -2.97 -6.18
CA ALA A 84 13.73 -2.16 -7.29
C ALA A 84 12.30 -2.52 -7.70
N LEU A 85 11.96 -3.81 -7.74
CA LEU A 85 10.60 -4.29 -8.04
C LEU A 85 9.61 -3.91 -6.93
N ASP A 86 9.99 -4.12 -5.67
CA ASP A 86 9.21 -3.72 -4.50
C ASP A 86 8.96 -2.21 -4.45
N LEU A 87 10.00 -1.40 -4.70
CA LEU A 87 9.85 0.04 -4.77
C LEU A 87 8.92 0.46 -5.92
N CYS A 88 8.99 -0.22 -7.06
CA CYS A 88 8.10 0.03 -8.21
C CYS A 88 6.63 -0.23 -7.84
N LEU A 89 6.35 -1.38 -7.21
CA LEU A 89 5.00 -1.73 -6.77
C LEU A 89 4.49 -0.79 -5.68
N LEU A 90 5.32 -0.48 -4.68
CA LEU A 90 4.98 0.47 -3.63
C LEU A 90 4.60 1.84 -4.22
N TRP A 91 5.37 2.33 -5.19
CA TRP A 91 5.04 3.57 -5.88
C TRP A 91 3.75 3.47 -6.69
N ALA A 92 3.59 2.41 -7.49
CA ALA A 92 2.41 2.22 -8.35
C ALA A 92 1.09 2.14 -7.55
N MET A 93 1.11 1.44 -6.40
CA MET A 93 -0.04 1.33 -5.51
C MET A 93 -0.42 2.68 -4.90
N ASN A 94 0.57 3.50 -4.51
CA ASN A 94 0.33 4.75 -3.79
C ASN A 94 0.13 5.97 -4.69
N ALA A 95 0.69 5.98 -5.90
CA ALA A 95 0.58 7.11 -6.83
C ALA A 95 -0.85 7.31 -7.33
N ASN A 96 -1.61 6.21 -7.48
CA ASN A 96 -2.95 6.23 -8.07
C ASN A 96 -4.08 6.09 -7.03
N ALA A 97 -3.91 5.21 -6.04
CA ALA A 97 -4.98 4.89 -5.10
C ALA A 97 -5.44 6.08 -4.27
N ASN A 98 -4.51 6.94 -3.83
CA ASN A 98 -4.85 8.09 -2.98
C ASN A 98 -5.81 9.08 -3.66
N MET A 99 -5.56 9.39 -4.93
CA MET A 99 -6.42 10.29 -5.70
C MET A 99 -7.78 9.66 -5.99
N LEU A 100 -7.80 8.38 -6.35
CA LEU A 100 -9.03 7.65 -6.61
C LEU A 100 -9.93 7.57 -5.38
N VAL A 101 -9.36 7.18 -4.23
CA VAL A 101 -10.10 7.07 -2.96
C VAL A 101 -10.68 8.42 -2.56
N PHE A 102 -9.92 9.51 -2.72
CA PHE A 102 -10.43 10.86 -2.46
C PHE A 102 -11.68 11.18 -3.28
N TRP A 103 -11.61 11.00 -4.61
CA TRP A 103 -12.74 11.32 -5.49
C TRP A 103 -13.94 10.39 -5.27
N MET A 104 -13.68 9.10 -5.11
CA MET A 104 -14.72 8.12 -4.82
C MET A 104 -15.48 8.46 -3.53
N LEU A 105 -14.78 8.82 -2.45
CA LEU A 105 -15.43 9.28 -1.22
C LEU A 105 -16.21 10.57 -1.47
N ASN A 106 -15.63 11.56 -2.15
CA ASN A 106 -16.33 12.80 -2.46
C ASN A 106 -17.65 12.58 -3.21
N HIS A 107 -17.65 11.70 -4.23
CA HIS A 107 -18.86 11.36 -4.99
C HIS A 107 -19.89 10.62 -4.14
N ILE A 108 -19.46 9.63 -3.33
CA ILE A 108 -20.35 8.89 -2.43
C ILE A 108 -20.98 9.84 -1.40
N TYR A 109 -20.21 10.76 -0.81
CA TYR A 109 -20.74 11.69 0.20
C TYR A 109 -21.58 12.84 -0.37
N ALA A 110 -21.45 13.15 -1.67
CA ALA A 110 -22.28 14.14 -2.34
C ALA A 110 -23.73 13.64 -2.56
N ASP A 111 -23.94 12.33 -2.61
CA ASP A 111 -25.24 11.69 -2.81
C ASP A 111 -25.64 10.84 -1.59
N LYS A 112 -26.65 11.32 -0.85
CA LYS A 112 -27.12 10.64 0.37
C LYS A 112 -27.76 9.28 0.09
N GLU A 113 -28.36 9.08 -1.08
CA GLU A 113 -28.99 7.80 -1.44
C GLU A 113 -27.90 6.76 -1.71
N ILE A 114 -26.89 7.10 -2.52
CA ILE A 114 -25.73 6.23 -2.77
C ILE A 114 -25.02 5.88 -1.46
N LEU A 115 -24.79 6.86 -0.59
CA LEU A 115 -24.15 6.62 0.72
C LEU A 115 -24.95 5.62 1.57
N SER A 116 -26.27 5.74 1.63
CA SER A 116 -27.12 4.83 2.40
C SER A 116 -27.07 3.42 1.82
N SER A 117 -27.32 3.28 0.51
CA SER A 117 -27.33 1.99 -0.17
C SER A 117 -25.97 1.29 -0.12
N LEU A 118 -24.87 2.03 -0.22
CA LEU A 118 -23.53 1.46 -0.13
C LEU A 118 -23.23 0.95 1.28
N ARG A 119 -23.65 1.67 2.32
CA ARG A 119 -23.53 1.20 3.71
C ARG A 119 -24.33 -0.06 3.96
N GLU A 120 -25.54 -0.15 3.42
CA GLU A 120 -26.37 -1.36 3.51
C GLU A 120 -25.72 -2.53 2.77
N GLU A 121 -25.17 -2.31 1.58
CA GLU A 121 -24.52 -3.34 0.77
C GLU A 121 -23.26 -3.92 1.45
N ILE A 122 -22.42 -3.08 2.07
CA ILE A 122 -21.15 -3.52 2.68
C ILE A 122 -21.30 -4.04 4.11
N ALA A 123 -22.39 -3.69 4.81
CA ALA A 123 -22.59 -4.03 6.23
C ALA A 123 -22.42 -5.53 6.56
N PRO A 124 -22.84 -6.50 5.71
CA PRO A 124 -22.64 -7.92 6.00
C PRO A 124 -21.18 -8.39 5.95
N PHE A 125 -20.29 -7.61 5.32
CA PHE A 125 -18.91 -8.02 5.01
C PHE A 125 -17.85 -7.24 5.79
N VAL A 126 -18.24 -6.15 6.45
CA VAL A 126 -17.37 -5.34 7.31
C VAL A 126 -18.07 -5.09 8.64
N HIS A 127 -17.51 -5.64 9.71
CA HIS A 127 -18.01 -5.41 11.06
C HIS A 127 -17.07 -4.46 11.81
N VAL A 128 -17.63 -3.36 12.32
CA VAL A 128 -16.91 -2.38 13.14
C VAL A 128 -17.42 -2.47 14.57
N VAL A 129 -16.51 -2.69 15.51
CA VAL A 129 -16.81 -2.77 16.93
C VAL A 129 -16.29 -1.54 17.65
N GLN A 130 -17.06 -1.05 18.60
CA GLN A 130 -16.60 -0.09 19.60
C GLN A 130 -16.00 -0.88 20.78
N PRO A 131 -14.68 -0.83 21.02
CA PRO A 131 -14.08 -1.59 22.10
C PRO A 131 -14.67 -1.17 23.46
N LYS A 132 -14.75 -2.13 24.40
CA LYS A 132 -15.11 -1.82 25.78
C LYS A 132 -14.10 -0.83 26.35
N GLN A 133 -14.61 0.28 26.84
CA GLN A 133 -13.81 1.36 27.40
C GLN A 133 -13.10 0.89 28.69
N LEU A 134 -11.78 0.72 28.62
CA LEU A 134 -10.94 0.27 29.76
C LEU A 134 -10.56 1.42 30.71
N PHE A 135 -10.51 2.66 30.19
CA PHE A 135 -10.16 3.88 30.93
C PHE A 135 -11.20 4.98 30.63
N ASN A 136 -11.22 6.11 31.34
CA ASN A 136 -12.13 7.25 31.04
C ASN A 136 -11.88 7.96 29.69
N VAL A 137 -11.19 7.30 28.76
CA VAL A 137 -10.94 7.75 27.39
C VAL A 137 -11.63 6.78 26.44
N PRO A 138 -12.57 7.24 25.59
CA PRO A 138 -13.16 6.39 24.56
C PRO A 138 -12.09 5.90 23.58
N GLU A 139 -11.99 4.59 23.38
CA GLU A 139 -11.14 4.04 22.31
C GLU A 139 -11.79 4.31 20.94
N PRO A 140 -11.02 4.45 19.86
CA PRO A 140 -11.59 4.52 18.52
C PRO A 140 -12.24 3.18 18.13
N PRO A 141 -13.30 3.20 17.27
CA PRO A 141 -13.85 1.99 16.69
C PRO A 141 -12.78 1.19 15.95
N ARG A 142 -12.88 -0.14 15.99
CA ARG A 142 -11.97 -1.05 15.30
C ARG A 142 -12.74 -1.93 14.32
N ILE A 143 -12.11 -2.26 13.20
CA ILE A 143 -12.62 -3.27 12.29
C ILE A 143 -12.35 -4.63 12.95
N ASP A 144 -13.42 -5.37 13.20
CA ASP A 144 -13.40 -6.71 13.78
C ASP A 144 -13.32 -7.77 12.69
N THR A 145 -14.17 -7.64 11.66
CA THR A 145 -14.15 -8.51 10.48
C THR A 145 -14.11 -7.70 9.20
N PHE A 146 -13.35 -8.21 8.22
CA PHE A 146 -13.17 -7.60 6.91
C PHE A 146 -13.07 -8.68 5.83
N ASP A 147 -14.19 -9.00 5.19
CA ASP A 147 -14.24 -9.98 4.10
C ASP A 147 -13.98 -9.29 2.75
N HIS A 148 -12.70 -9.14 2.43
CA HIS A 148 -12.26 -8.49 1.19
C HIS A 148 -12.72 -9.22 -0.08
N GLU A 149 -12.84 -10.55 -0.05
CA GLU A 149 -13.29 -11.35 -1.20
C GLU A 149 -14.77 -11.14 -1.46
N ALA A 150 -15.59 -11.13 -0.40
CA ALA A 150 -17.00 -10.83 -0.52
C ALA A 150 -17.24 -9.38 -0.95
N LEU A 151 -16.50 -8.39 -0.43
CA LEU A 151 -16.58 -7.02 -0.91
C LEU A 151 -16.30 -6.91 -2.42
N ALA A 152 -15.29 -7.65 -2.91
CA ALA A 152 -14.95 -7.63 -4.33
C ALA A 152 -15.97 -8.36 -5.22
N SER A 153 -16.64 -9.40 -4.71
CA SER A 153 -17.50 -10.29 -5.51
C SER A 153 -19.00 -10.04 -5.33
N LYS A 154 -19.43 -9.55 -4.17
CA LYS A 154 -20.84 -9.43 -3.75
C LYS A 154 -21.33 -8.00 -3.54
N CYS A 155 -20.47 -6.98 -3.71
CA CYS A 155 -20.84 -5.57 -3.61
C CYS A 155 -20.77 -4.88 -4.99
N PRO A 156 -21.75 -5.11 -5.89
CA PRO A 156 -21.79 -4.48 -7.21
C PRO A 156 -21.90 -2.95 -7.15
N LEU A 157 -22.58 -2.36 -6.17
CA LEU A 157 -22.66 -0.90 -6.04
C LEU A 157 -21.31 -0.31 -5.64
N LEU A 158 -20.61 -0.90 -4.66
CA LEU A 158 -19.23 -0.50 -4.31
C LEU A 158 -18.30 -0.54 -5.54
N LYS A 159 -18.40 -1.62 -6.34
CA LYS A 159 -17.64 -1.76 -7.59
C LYS A 159 -18.04 -0.72 -8.63
N SER A 160 -19.35 -0.41 -8.74
CA SER A 160 -19.85 0.63 -9.64
C SER A 160 -19.30 2.00 -9.25
N CYS A 161 -19.29 2.36 -7.96
CA CYS A 161 -18.70 3.60 -7.48
C CYS A 161 -17.20 3.69 -7.82
N TYR A 162 -16.45 2.59 -7.70
CA TYR A 162 -15.06 2.52 -8.11
C TYR A 162 -14.88 2.77 -9.62
N VAL A 163 -15.66 2.09 -10.46
CA VAL A 163 -15.58 2.23 -11.93
C VAL A 163 -16.00 3.63 -12.37
N GLU A 164 -17.07 4.18 -11.80
CA GLU A 164 -17.57 5.52 -12.14
C GLU A 164 -16.59 6.62 -11.69
N SER A 165 -15.89 6.42 -10.57
CA SER A 165 -14.84 7.37 -10.14
C SER A 165 -13.60 7.36 -11.04
N LEU A 166 -13.42 6.31 -11.85
CA LEU A 166 -12.36 6.23 -12.87
C LEU A 166 -12.77 6.81 -14.22
N ARG A 167 -14.07 7.04 -14.46
CA ARG A 167 -14.66 7.49 -15.73
C ARG A 167 -14.50 9.01 -15.93
#